data_AF-A0A8H7WE45-F1
#
_entry.id   AF-A0A8H7WE45-F1
#
_cell.length_a   1.000
_cell.length_b   1.000
_cell.length_c   1.000
_cell.angle_alpha   90.00
_cell.angle_beta   90.00
_cell.angle_gamma   90.00
#
_symmetry.space_group_name_H-M   'P 1'
#
loop_
_entity.id
_entity.type
_entity.pdbx_description
1 polymer ?
#
loop_
_entity_poly.entity_id
_entity_poly.type
_entity_poly.pdbx_seq_one_letter_code
_entity_poly.pdbx_strand_id
1 'polypeptide(L)'
;MPKRKAKDVGETEEPRRSSRRISTKPDDAAPEPSAKVLAKKAKKASKKGLKAPEEDEPVVNFKDEQEPDSKPIKPVKKSKSTTASTAKAKAAEVDGPTGRQYWLLKAEPESRIEKGKDIKFSIDDLAAKTEPEPWDGIRNFAARNNLRAMKKGDLAFFYHSSCKVPAIVGTMEIVQEHTPDLTAHDPSAPYYDPSSKPSDPKWSVVHVTFKQKLNAPVTLKELKEWQAEKGHPLENMQMLKLTRMSVSKVSEGEWRFLVDEMKKRGDSVEE
;
A
#
# COMPACT_ATOMS: atom_id res chain seq x y z
N MET A 1 -35.16 46.56 -46.68
CA MET A 1 -34.00 47.15 -47.40
C MET A 1 -32.75 46.98 -46.54
N PRO A 2 -31.52 46.89 -47.08
CA PRO A 2 -31.03 45.99 -48.11
C PRO A 2 -29.78 45.19 -47.65
N LYS A 3 -29.41 44.21 -48.49
CA LYS A 3 -28.13 43.47 -48.50
C LYS A 3 -26.91 44.40 -48.44
N ARG A 4 -25.78 43.92 -47.91
CA ARG A 4 -24.45 44.26 -48.44
C ARG A 4 -23.42 43.15 -48.15
N LYS A 5 -22.86 42.62 -49.25
CA LYS A 5 -21.56 41.96 -49.36
C LYS A 5 -20.48 43.02 -49.62
N ALA A 6 -19.24 42.76 -49.20
CA ALA A 6 -17.93 42.99 -49.87
C ALA A 6 -16.81 42.93 -48.79
N LYS A 7 -15.80 42.03 -48.87
CA LYS A 7 -14.45 42.17 -49.50
C LYS A 7 -13.64 43.35 -48.89
N ASP A 8 -12.39 43.25 -48.44
CA ASP A 8 -11.14 42.70 -49.03
C ASP A 8 -10.05 42.73 -47.91
N VAL A 9 -9.22 41.69 -47.68
CA VAL A 9 -7.77 41.56 -48.02
C VAL A 9 -6.75 42.24 -47.09
N GLY A 10 -5.69 41.50 -46.72
CA GLY A 10 -4.39 41.97 -46.20
C GLY A 10 -3.92 41.22 -44.94
N GLU A 11 -3.21 40.09 -45.06
CA GLU A 11 -1.74 39.96 -44.80
C GLU A 11 -1.33 40.27 -43.35
N THR A 12 -0.77 39.39 -42.53
CA THR A 12 0.46 38.58 -42.74
C THR A 12 0.61 37.54 -41.62
N GLU A 13 0.91 36.30 -41.96
CA GLU A 13 1.37 35.24 -41.04
C GLU A 13 2.90 35.31 -40.86
N GLU A 14 3.39 35.21 -39.62
CA GLU A 14 4.81 34.95 -39.31
C GLU A 14 5.05 33.47 -38.93
N PRO A 15 6.26 32.91 -39.20
CA PRO A 15 6.38 31.51 -39.60
C PRO A 15 6.74 30.51 -38.50
N ARG A 16 6.25 29.28 -38.73
CA ARG A 16 6.70 28.03 -38.11
C ARG A 16 8.16 27.73 -38.45
N ARG A 17 8.99 27.49 -37.43
CA ARG A 17 10.36 26.98 -37.62
C ARG A 17 10.37 25.45 -37.64
N SER A 18 10.79 24.91 -38.79
CA SER A 18 10.96 23.49 -39.10
C SER A 18 12.46 23.15 -39.24
N SER A 19 12.75 21.86 -39.06
CA SER A 19 13.96 21.13 -39.47
C SER A 19 15.14 21.19 -38.48
N ARG A 20 15.95 20.13 -38.30
CA ARG A 20 16.20 18.96 -39.14
C ARG A 20 16.90 17.88 -38.31
N ARG A 21 16.61 16.62 -38.62
CA ARG A 21 17.29 15.38 -38.21
C ARG A 21 18.56 15.21 -39.05
N ILE A 22 19.70 14.85 -38.44
CA ILE A 22 20.86 14.25 -39.12
C ILE A 22 21.36 13.09 -38.24
N SER A 23 21.66 11.97 -38.89
CA SER A 23 22.14 10.70 -38.34
C SER A 23 23.41 10.24 -39.07
N THR A 24 24.11 9.26 -38.48
CA THR A 24 25.18 8.36 -38.99
C THR A 24 26.63 8.83 -38.73
N LYS A 25 27.64 8.02 -38.37
CA LYS A 25 27.88 6.65 -37.79
C LYS A 25 29.45 6.52 -37.60
N PRO A 26 30.11 5.35 -37.39
CA PRO A 26 30.86 4.90 -36.20
C PRO A 26 32.40 4.78 -36.44
N ASP A 27 33.09 3.93 -35.64
CA ASP A 27 34.48 3.40 -35.74
C ASP A 27 35.42 3.96 -34.65
N ASP A 28 36.34 3.26 -33.98
CA ASP A 28 36.72 1.87 -33.69
C ASP A 28 37.84 1.97 -32.60
N ALA A 29 38.22 0.85 -31.98
CA ALA A 29 39.49 0.56 -31.30
C ALA A 29 39.74 1.02 -29.84
N ALA A 30 39.87 0.00 -28.99
CA ALA A 30 40.65 0.01 -27.75
C ALA A 30 42.15 0.23 -28.04
N PRO A 31 42.96 0.65 -27.04
CA PRO A 31 43.67 -0.37 -26.24
C PRO A 31 43.92 -0.01 -24.76
N GLU A 32 44.03 -1.04 -23.91
CA GLU A 32 44.82 -1.02 -22.66
C GLU A 32 46.32 -1.21 -23.00
N PRO A 33 47.31 -0.71 -22.23
CA PRO A 33 47.69 -1.38 -20.96
C PRO A 33 48.39 -0.56 -19.86
N SER A 34 48.45 -1.21 -18.69
CA SER A 34 49.64 -1.36 -17.81
C SER A 34 49.55 -0.79 -16.39
N ALA A 35 49.81 -1.72 -15.45
CA ALA A 35 49.95 -1.55 -14.02
C ALA A 35 51.23 -0.79 -13.63
N LYS A 36 51.22 -0.18 -12.43
CA LYS A 36 52.16 -0.48 -11.33
C LYS A 36 51.90 0.37 -10.07
N VAL A 37 51.72 -0.35 -8.96
CA VAL A 37 52.43 -0.22 -7.67
C VAL A 37 52.24 1.08 -6.85
N LEU A 38 51.70 0.94 -5.63
CA LEU A 38 52.46 1.17 -4.39
C LEU A 38 51.66 0.69 -3.16
N ALA A 39 52.23 -0.30 -2.48
CA ALA A 39 51.89 -0.69 -1.11
C ALA A 39 52.90 -0.06 -0.13
N LYS A 40 52.46 0.14 1.14
CA LYS A 40 53.17 0.42 2.42
C LYS A 40 52.56 1.66 3.10
N LYS A 41 52.37 1.75 4.42
CA LYS A 41 52.77 0.93 5.58
C LYS A 41 51.94 1.35 6.80
N ALA A 42 51.81 0.44 7.74
CA ALA A 42 51.25 0.61 9.09
C ALA A 42 52.13 1.42 10.07
N LYS A 43 51.50 1.75 11.23
CA LYS A 43 52.00 2.01 12.61
C LYS A 43 51.65 3.42 13.12
N LYS A 44 51.34 3.68 14.40
CA LYS A 44 51.06 2.92 15.63
C LYS A 44 50.68 3.95 16.72
N ALA A 45 49.65 3.63 17.52
CA ALA A 45 49.36 3.98 18.93
C ALA A 45 49.69 5.36 19.54
N SER A 46 48.72 5.88 20.31
CA SER A 46 48.96 6.39 21.67
C SER A 46 47.70 6.34 22.55
N LYS A 47 47.89 5.79 23.76
CA LYS A 47 46.97 5.72 24.90
C LYS A 47 47.09 6.98 25.77
N LYS A 48 45.98 7.43 26.37
CA LYS A 48 45.78 8.05 27.71
C LYS A 48 44.38 8.72 27.70
N GLY A 49 43.46 8.61 28.64
CA GLY A 49 43.42 8.05 29.99
C GLY A 49 42.55 8.97 30.87
N LEU A 50 41.55 8.39 31.56
CA LEU A 50 40.83 8.89 32.77
C LEU A 50 39.89 10.11 32.55
N LYS A 51 38.74 10.33 33.22
CA LYS A 51 38.15 9.81 34.47
C LYS A 51 36.65 10.22 34.53
N ALA A 52 35.81 9.43 35.22
CA ALA A 52 34.48 9.81 35.72
C ALA A 52 34.56 10.59 37.05
N PRO A 53 33.45 11.22 37.50
CA PRO A 53 32.76 10.81 38.75
C PRO A 53 31.21 10.77 38.59
N GLU A 54 30.47 9.78 39.13
CA GLU A 54 29.81 9.70 40.48
C GLU A 54 28.97 10.94 40.83
N GLU A 55 27.63 10.89 40.69
CA GLU A 55 26.58 10.52 41.67
C GLU A 55 26.34 11.58 42.77
N ASP A 56 25.12 12.12 42.82
CA ASP A 56 24.47 12.59 44.07
C ASP A 56 22.95 12.73 43.85
N GLU A 57 22.21 11.76 44.38
CA GLU A 57 20.79 11.85 44.76
C GLU A 57 20.67 12.54 46.13
N PRO A 58 19.55 13.20 46.43
CA PRO A 58 19.05 13.17 47.81
C PRO A 58 17.64 12.60 47.91
N VAL A 59 17.54 11.54 48.71
CA VAL A 59 16.30 10.96 49.24
C VAL A 59 15.86 11.74 50.48
N VAL A 60 14.60 12.18 50.56
CA VAL A 60 13.86 12.36 51.84
C VAL A 60 12.35 12.02 51.70
N ASN A 61 12.03 10.77 52.04
CA ASN A 61 10.97 10.22 52.90
C ASN A 61 9.68 10.98 53.33
N PHE A 62 8.56 10.26 53.05
CA PHE A 62 7.44 9.78 53.91
C PHE A 62 6.25 10.65 54.42
N LYS A 63 5.08 9.96 54.29
CA LYS A 63 3.75 10.04 54.98
C LYS A 63 2.77 11.10 54.47
N ASP A 64 1.48 10.82 54.27
CA ASP A 64 0.58 9.94 55.04
C ASP A 64 -0.59 9.37 54.22
N GLU A 65 -1.27 8.39 54.82
CA GLU A 65 -2.36 7.52 54.36
C GLU A 65 -3.72 8.21 54.02
N GLN A 66 -4.55 7.58 53.17
CA GLN A 66 -5.89 7.02 53.49
C GLN A 66 -6.82 6.88 52.25
N GLU A 67 -7.03 5.63 51.82
CA GLU A 67 -8.34 5.10 51.37
C GLU A 67 -9.06 4.56 52.63
N PRO A 68 -10.38 4.22 52.67
CA PRO A 68 -11.24 3.84 51.54
C PRO A 68 -12.69 4.37 51.63
N ASP A 69 -13.48 4.26 50.56
CA ASP A 69 -14.87 3.86 50.78
C ASP A 69 -15.52 3.08 49.63
N SER A 70 -16.32 2.10 50.05
CA SER A 70 -16.86 1.01 49.25
C SER A 70 -18.35 1.21 48.90
N LYS A 71 -18.73 0.86 47.66
CA LYS A 71 -19.94 0.11 47.21
C LYS A 71 -21.33 0.49 47.76
N PRO A 72 -22.45 0.42 46.98
CA PRO A 72 -22.82 -0.86 46.33
C PRO A 72 -23.63 -0.84 45.02
N ILE A 73 -23.49 -1.96 44.31
CA ILE A 73 -24.35 -2.49 43.24
C ILE A 73 -25.59 -3.16 43.84
N LYS A 74 -26.78 -2.94 43.24
CA LYS A 74 -27.97 -3.84 43.24
C LYS A 74 -28.86 -3.51 42.02
N PRO A 75 -29.81 -4.37 41.58
CA PRO A 75 -29.66 -5.77 41.20
C PRO A 75 -30.25 -6.05 39.78
N VAL A 76 -29.85 -7.19 39.23
CA VAL A 76 -30.43 -7.84 38.04
C VAL A 76 -31.90 -8.23 38.28
N LYS A 77 -32.79 -7.96 37.32
CA LYS A 77 -34.08 -8.65 37.18
C LYS A 77 -34.08 -9.55 35.94
N LYS A 78 -34.17 -10.86 36.21
CA LYS A 78 -34.60 -11.91 35.28
C LYS A 78 -36.11 -11.75 35.03
N SER A 79 -36.54 -11.89 33.78
CA SER A 79 -37.87 -12.42 33.46
C SER A 79 -37.72 -13.65 32.56
N LYS A 80 -38.52 -14.66 32.91
CA LYS A 80 -38.54 -16.02 32.37
C LYS A 80 -39.27 -16.09 31.01
N SER A 81 -38.71 -16.94 30.15
CA SER A 81 -39.34 -17.87 29.20
C SER A 81 -40.87 -17.93 29.08
N THR A 82 -41.35 -17.93 27.82
CA THR A 82 -42.47 -18.76 27.36
C THR A 82 -42.19 -19.31 25.94
N THR A 83 -41.92 -20.62 25.92
CA THR A 83 -42.28 -21.67 24.95
C THR A 83 -42.73 -21.34 23.51
N ALA A 84 -41.91 -21.83 22.57
CA ALA A 84 -42.18 -22.69 21.40
C ALA A 84 -43.42 -22.47 20.49
N SER A 85 -43.18 -22.30 19.18
CA SER A 85 -43.46 -23.37 18.20
C SER A 85 -42.88 -23.09 16.80
N THR A 86 -42.07 -24.04 16.33
CA THR A 86 -41.98 -24.63 14.97
C THR A 86 -42.41 -23.82 13.74
N ALA A 87 -41.45 -23.55 12.84
CA ALA A 87 -41.65 -23.68 11.39
C ALA A 87 -40.30 -23.93 10.69
N LYS A 88 -40.22 -25.09 10.03
CA LYS A 88 -39.12 -25.55 9.19
C LYS A 88 -39.15 -24.77 7.86
N ALA A 89 -38.10 -24.00 7.56
CA ALA A 89 -37.87 -23.42 6.24
C ALA A 89 -36.42 -23.64 5.81
N LYS A 90 -36.30 -24.38 4.72
CA LYS A 90 -35.24 -24.52 3.72
C LYS A 90 -34.03 -23.56 3.88
N ALA A 91 -32.83 -24.14 3.95
CA ALA A 91 -31.56 -23.43 3.85
C ALA A 91 -31.50 -22.63 2.55
N ALA A 92 -31.53 -21.31 2.68
CA ALA A 92 -31.14 -20.35 1.67
C ALA A 92 -29.79 -19.76 2.10
N GLU A 93 -28.94 -19.50 1.12
CA GLU A 93 -27.56 -19.06 1.25
C GLU A 93 -27.42 -17.80 2.13
N VAL A 94 -26.32 -17.75 2.87
CA VAL A 94 -25.99 -16.67 3.80
C VAL A 94 -25.50 -15.47 3.00
N ASP A 95 -26.41 -14.67 2.45
CA ASP A 95 -26.07 -13.38 1.85
C ASP A 95 -26.56 -12.23 2.72
N GLY A 96 -25.77 -11.93 3.76
CA GLY A 96 -25.88 -10.71 4.55
C GLY A 96 -24.55 -9.97 4.50
N PRO A 97 -24.54 -8.62 4.55
CA PRO A 97 -23.30 -7.86 4.54
C PRO A 97 -22.46 -8.29 5.75
N THR A 98 -21.31 -8.92 5.50
CA THR A 98 -20.41 -9.46 6.54
C THR A 98 -19.80 -8.36 7.41
N GLY A 99 -20.12 -7.08 7.16
CA GLY A 99 -19.51 -5.91 7.78
C GLY A 99 -18.04 -5.71 7.38
N ARG A 100 -17.50 -6.63 6.57
CA ARG A 100 -16.11 -6.67 6.10
C ARG A 100 -15.93 -5.67 4.97
N GLN A 101 -14.78 -5.00 4.95
CA GLN A 101 -14.39 -4.15 3.82
C GLN A 101 -13.37 -4.86 2.95
N TYR A 102 -13.38 -4.48 1.67
CA TYR A 102 -12.50 -5.04 0.65
C TYR A 102 -11.58 -3.95 0.08
N TRP A 103 -10.37 -4.37 -0.27
CA TRP A 103 -9.31 -3.46 -0.66
C TRP A 103 -8.51 -4.00 -1.85
N LEU A 104 -7.71 -3.13 -2.45
CA LEU A 104 -6.68 -3.50 -3.41
C LEU A 104 -5.43 -2.70 -3.10
N LEU A 105 -4.31 -3.41 -2.94
CA LEU A 105 -3.02 -2.82 -2.64
C LEU A 105 -2.02 -3.21 -3.74
N LYS A 106 -1.27 -2.21 -4.21
CA LYS A 106 -0.30 -2.36 -5.30
C LYS A 106 1.11 -2.58 -4.74
N ALA A 107 1.84 -3.51 -5.33
CA ALA A 107 3.27 -3.70 -5.13
C ALA A 107 3.97 -3.95 -6.48
N GLU A 108 5.29 -3.84 -6.53
CA GLU A 108 6.07 -3.99 -7.76
C GLU A 108 6.82 -5.33 -7.74
N PRO A 109 6.52 -6.29 -8.65
CA PRO A 109 7.15 -7.60 -8.62
C PRO A 109 8.52 -7.63 -9.32
N GLU A 110 8.85 -6.61 -10.11
CA GLU A 110 10.11 -6.48 -10.84
C GLU A 110 11.07 -5.55 -10.06
N SER A 111 12.38 -5.74 -10.25
CA SER A 111 13.39 -4.94 -9.56
C SER A 111 13.31 -3.48 -9.99
N ARG A 112 13.24 -2.58 -9.00
CA ARG A 112 13.30 -1.14 -9.20
C ARG A 112 14.01 -0.50 -8.02
N ILE A 113 15.01 0.33 -8.32
CA ILE A 113 15.81 0.99 -7.29
C ILE A 113 15.20 2.33 -6.93
N GLU A 114 14.91 2.52 -5.64
CA GLU A 114 14.48 3.78 -5.04
C GLU A 114 15.52 4.18 -3.97
N LYS A 115 16.17 5.33 -4.14
CA LYS A 115 17.27 5.80 -3.25
C LYS A 115 18.31 4.73 -2.90
N GLY A 116 18.69 3.90 -3.88
CA GLY A 116 19.72 2.87 -3.70
C GLY A 116 19.23 1.57 -3.04
N LYS A 117 17.93 1.43 -2.76
CA LYS A 117 17.32 0.19 -2.27
C LYS A 117 16.38 -0.39 -3.33
N ASP A 118 16.43 -1.71 -3.51
CA ASP A 118 15.44 -2.41 -4.32
C ASP A 118 14.13 -2.49 -3.55
N ILE A 119 13.03 -2.09 -4.19
CA ILE A 119 11.68 -2.07 -3.59
C ILE A 119 10.80 -3.21 -4.14
N LYS A 120 11.40 -4.16 -4.86
CA LYS A 120 10.73 -5.35 -5.36
C LYS A 120 9.98 -6.09 -4.23
N PHE A 121 8.69 -6.31 -4.44
CA PHE A 121 7.86 -7.13 -3.57
C PHE A 121 6.72 -7.79 -4.38
N SER A 122 6.81 -9.11 -4.53
CA SER A 122 5.83 -9.93 -5.25
C SER A 122 4.91 -10.69 -4.28
N ILE A 123 3.90 -11.37 -4.83
CA ILE A 123 3.01 -12.18 -4.00
C ILE A 123 3.72 -13.43 -3.47
N ASP A 124 4.73 -13.93 -4.19
CA ASP A 124 5.55 -15.05 -3.74
C ASP A 124 6.43 -14.64 -2.57
N ASP A 125 6.90 -13.38 -2.55
CA ASP A 125 7.63 -12.82 -1.42
C ASP A 125 6.72 -12.72 -0.18
N LEU A 126 5.46 -12.30 -0.35
CA LEU A 126 4.48 -12.29 0.74
C LEU A 126 4.14 -13.72 1.21
N ALA A 127 3.99 -14.67 0.29
CA ALA A 127 3.72 -16.07 0.63
C ALA A 127 4.86 -16.73 1.42
N ALA A 128 6.09 -16.27 1.22
CA ALA A 128 7.27 -16.74 1.95
C ALA A 128 7.41 -16.13 3.37
N LYS A 129 6.60 -15.13 3.73
CA LYS A 129 6.64 -14.52 5.08
C LYS A 129 6.03 -15.46 6.12
N THR A 130 6.71 -15.59 7.25
CA THR A 130 6.25 -16.37 8.41
C THR A 130 5.51 -15.52 9.44
N GLU A 131 5.59 -14.19 9.32
CA GLU A 131 4.97 -13.21 10.20
C GLU A 131 4.18 -12.19 9.36
N PRO A 132 3.20 -11.49 9.98
CA PRO A 132 2.48 -10.42 9.29
C PRO A 132 3.40 -9.36 8.69
N GLU A 133 3.25 -9.09 7.40
CA GLU A 133 4.09 -8.12 6.69
C GLU A 133 3.52 -6.70 6.84
N PRO A 134 4.30 -5.71 7.32
CA PRO A 134 3.88 -4.32 7.30
C PRO A 134 3.79 -3.82 5.85
N TRP A 135 2.63 -3.27 5.46
CA TRP A 135 2.46 -2.66 4.14
C TRP A 135 2.95 -1.21 4.13
N ASP A 136 4.26 -1.06 4.06
CA ASP A 136 4.98 0.21 4.22
C ASP A 136 5.05 1.05 2.93
N GLY A 137 5.79 2.17 3.01
CA GLY A 137 6.13 2.98 1.83
C GLY A 137 5.00 3.84 1.25
N ILE A 138 3.81 3.82 1.86
CA ILE A 138 2.68 4.66 1.40
C ILE A 138 2.96 6.13 1.73
N ARG A 139 3.12 6.96 0.68
CA ARG A 139 3.36 8.42 0.77
C ARG A 139 2.29 9.27 0.09
N ASN A 140 1.11 8.69 -0.12
CA ASN A 140 -0.08 9.40 -0.60
C ASN A 140 -1.11 9.52 0.54
N PHE A 141 -1.59 10.72 0.83
CA PHE A 141 -2.51 10.97 1.96
C PHE A 141 -3.85 10.22 1.84
N ALA A 142 -4.40 10.11 0.64
CA ALA A 142 -5.66 9.38 0.43
C ALA A 142 -5.45 7.87 0.58
N ALA A 143 -4.35 7.33 0.04
CA ALA A 143 -3.97 5.93 0.24
C ALA A 143 -3.72 5.61 1.73
N ARG A 144 -3.04 6.52 2.45
CA ARG A 144 -2.85 6.41 3.90
C ARG A 144 -4.18 6.40 4.65
N ASN A 145 -5.13 7.27 4.26
CA ASN A 145 -6.44 7.29 4.90
C ASN A 145 -7.20 5.98 4.65
N ASN A 146 -7.04 5.36 3.48
CA ASN A 146 -7.55 4.01 3.24
C ASN A 146 -6.90 2.98 4.18
N LEU A 147 -5.57 2.99 4.35
CA LEU A 147 -4.91 2.11 5.32
C LEU A 147 -5.47 2.29 6.74
N ARG A 148 -5.70 3.53 7.18
CA ARG A 148 -6.25 3.83 8.51
C ARG A 148 -7.71 3.39 8.69
N ALA A 149 -8.44 3.19 7.59
CA ALA A 149 -9.83 2.75 7.59
C ALA A 149 -9.97 1.21 7.56
N MET A 150 -8.89 0.48 7.30
CA MET A 150 -8.88 -0.98 7.31
C MET A 150 -9.07 -1.53 8.72
N LYS A 151 -9.76 -2.67 8.80
CA LYS A 151 -10.02 -3.42 10.02
C LYS A 151 -9.41 -4.81 9.96
N LYS A 152 -9.09 -5.36 11.12
CA LYS A 152 -8.63 -6.75 11.22
C LYS A 152 -9.71 -7.68 10.65
N GLY A 153 -9.31 -8.59 9.77
CA GLY A 153 -10.19 -9.48 9.03
C GLY A 153 -10.74 -8.91 7.72
N ASP A 154 -10.41 -7.66 7.34
CA ASP A 154 -10.64 -7.17 5.99
C ASP A 154 -9.79 -7.95 4.98
N LEU A 155 -10.30 -8.10 3.75
CA LEU A 155 -9.59 -8.77 2.68
C LEU A 155 -9.12 -7.78 1.61
N ALA A 156 -8.03 -8.13 0.94
CA ALA A 156 -7.44 -7.32 -0.09
C ALA A 156 -6.95 -8.14 -1.28
N PHE A 157 -7.09 -7.57 -2.47
CA PHE A 157 -6.39 -8.02 -3.66
C PHE A 157 -4.94 -7.54 -3.64
N PHE A 158 -4.00 -8.46 -3.90
CA PHE A 158 -2.61 -8.15 -4.19
C PHE A 158 -2.47 -7.84 -5.68
N TYR A 159 -2.10 -6.61 -6.01
CA TYR A 159 -1.97 -6.14 -7.39
C TYR A 159 -0.50 -5.92 -7.76
N HIS A 160 -0.02 -6.62 -8.79
CA HIS A 160 1.26 -6.36 -9.43
C HIS A 160 1.17 -5.13 -10.30
N SER A 161 1.96 -4.11 -9.97
CA SER A 161 2.04 -2.83 -10.65
C SER A 161 3.44 -2.59 -11.23
N SER A 162 3.56 -1.61 -12.12
CA SER A 162 4.84 -1.19 -12.72
C SER A 162 5.66 -2.33 -13.35
N CYS A 163 5.01 -3.39 -13.83
CA CYS A 163 5.62 -4.55 -14.46
C CYS A 163 5.09 -4.77 -15.87
N LYS A 164 5.67 -5.74 -16.59
CA LYS A 164 5.27 -6.04 -17.98
C LYS A 164 3.78 -6.39 -18.13
N VAL A 165 3.20 -7.10 -17.16
CA VAL A 165 1.79 -7.50 -17.15
C VAL A 165 1.17 -7.14 -15.79
N PRO A 166 0.65 -5.90 -15.63
CA PRO A 166 -0.01 -5.51 -14.40
C PRO A 166 -1.32 -6.27 -14.21
N ALA A 167 -1.53 -6.82 -13.01
CA ALA A 167 -2.65 -7.71 -12.74
C ALA A 167 -2.94 -7.85 -11.24
N ILE A 168 -4.17 -8.24 -10.89
CA ILE A 168 -4.45 -8.90 -9.61
C ILE A 168 -3.90 -10.31 -9.69
N VAL A 169 -3.08 -10.70 -8.71
CA VAL A 169 -2.37 -12.00 -8.71
C VAL A 169 -2.72 -12.87 -7.50
N GLY A 170 -3.54 -12.37 -6.58
CA GLY A 170 -3.94 -13.10 -5.38
C GLY A 170 -4.63 -12.24 -4.36
N THR A 171 -4.87 -12.84 -3.21
CA THR A 171 -5.56 -12.24 -2.06
C THR A 171 -4.69 -12.30 -0.82
N MET A 172 -4.98 -11.40 0.10
CA MET A 172 -4.37 -11.30 1.41
C MET A 172 -5.38 -10.78 2.43
N GLU A 173 -5.08 -10.97 3.71
CA GLU A 173 -5.93 -10.53 4.83
C GLU A 173 -5.20 -9.48 5.65
N ILE A 174 -5.93 -8.45 6.08
CA ILE A 174 -5.45 -7.47 7.07
C ILE A 174 -5.54 -8.12 8.46
N VAL A 175 -4.41 -8.40 9.09
CA VAL A 175 -4.36 -9.07 10.39
C VAL A 175 -4.07 -8.12 11.56
N GLN A 176 -3.61 -6.90 11.25
CA GLN A 176 -3.41 -5.83 12.22
C GLN A 176 -3.82 -4.48 11.63
N GLU A 177 -4.60 -3.72 12.40
CA GLU A 177 -4.96 -2.35 12.07
C GLU A 177 -3.74 -1.42 12.03
N HIS A 178 -3.98 -0.17 11.64
CA HIS A 178 -2.91 0.75 11.35
C HIS A 178 -2.00 1.04 12.56
N THR A 179 -0.70 1.17 12.27
CA THR A 179 0.34 1.66 13.17
C THR A 179 1.21 2.68 12.44
N PRO A 180 2.03 3.49 13.13
CA PRO A 180 2.98 4.38 12.46
C PRO A 180 3.93 3.65 11.51
N ASP A 181 4.16 4.22 10.32
CA ASP A 181 5.22 3.73 9.43
C ASP A 181 6.59 4.24 9.90
N LEU A 182 7.34 3.37 10.57
CA LEU A 182 8.65 3.70 11.11
C LEU A 182 9.72 3.92 10.02
N THR A 183 9.52 3.36 8.82
CA THR A 183 10.44 3.57 7.69
C THR A 183 10.46 5.03 7.24
N ALA A 184 9.41 5.80 7.53
CA ALA A 184 9.38 7.23 7.26
C ALA A 184 10.41 8.02 8.09
N HIS A 185 10.89 7.47 9.21
CA HIS A 185 11.85 8.15 10.10
C HIS A 185 13.29 7.68 9.90
N ASP A 186 13.53 6.64 9.11
CA ASP A 186 14.87 6.13 8.79
C ASP A 186 15.43 6.82 7.54
N PRO A 187 16.50 7.64 7.63
CA PRO A 187 17.11 8.31 6.48
C PRO A 187 17.65 7.37 5.40
N SER A 188 17.91 6.11 5.75
CA SER A 188 18.37 5.09 4.80
C SER A 188 17.21 4.48 4.02
N ALA A 189 15.96 4.58 4.50
CA ALA A 189 14.80 3.97 3.86
C ALA A 189 14.46 4.64 2.52
N PRO A 190 13.95 3.88 1.54
CA PRO A 190 13.62 4.43 0.22
C PRO A 190 12.58 5.56 0.34
N TYR A 191 11.64 5.38 1.27
CA TYR A 191 10.53 6.30 1.50
C TYR A 191 10.70 7.16 2.76
N TYR A 192 11.93 7.48 3.17
CA TYR A 192 12.19 8.45 4.24
C TYR A 192 11.46 9.78 4.00
N ASP A 193 10.83 10.32 5.04
CA ASP A 193 10.19 11.63 5.05
C ASP A 193 10.69 12.46 6.27
N PRO A 194 11.62 13.42 6.06
CA PRO A 194 12.17 14.23 7.15
C PRO A 194 11.12 15.11 7.85
N SER A 195 9.95 15.29 7.23
CA SER A 195 8.87 16.09 7.80
C SER A 195 7.93 15.29 8.70
N SER A 196 8.04 13.95 8.74
CA SER A 196 7.28 13.09 9.64
C SER A 196 8.01 12.91 10.97
N LYS A 197 7.39 13.34 12.07
CA LYS A 197 8.01 13.30 13.40
C LYS A 197 7.58 12.05 14.18
N PRO A 198 8.43 11.43 15.00
CA PRO A 198 8.02 10.31 15.86
C PRO A 198 6.86 10.63 16.80
N SER A 199 6.78 11.87 17.30
CA SER A 199 5.69 12.34 18.16
C SER A 199 4.37 12.57 17.44
N ASP A 200 4.39 12.71 16.11
CA ASP A 200 3.22 12.92 15.26
C ASP A 200 3.48 12.29 13.87
N PRO A 201 3.39 10.95 13.77
CA PRO A 201 3.76 10.25 12.55
C PRO A 201 2.73 10.49 11.44
N LYS A 202 3.22 10.99 10.30
CA LYS A 202 2.37 11.31 9.15
C LYS A 202 1.84 10.08 8.44
N TRP A 203 2.63 9.01 8.44
CA TRP A 203 2.43 7.81 7.63
C TRP A 203 2.05 6.62 8.50
N SER A 204 1.34 5.68 7.90
CA SER A 204 0.79 4.52 8.59
C SER A 204 0.95 3.28 7.74
N VAL A 205 1.09 2.13 8.39
CA VAL A 205 1.07 0.80 7.79
C VAL A 205 -0.02 -0.03 8.44
N VAL A 206 -0.56 -0.99 7.71
CA VAL A 206 -1.30 -2.14 8.28
C VAL A 206 -0.41 -3.37 8.17
N HIS A 207 -0.75 -4.47 8.85
CA HIS A 207 -0.05 -5.73 8.62
C HIS A 207 -0.94 -6.72 7.90
N VAL A 208 -0.38 -7.38 6.90
CA VAL A 208 -1.08 -8.30 6.03
C VAL A 208 -0.49 -9.70 6.09
N THR A 209 -1.31 -10.71 5.79
CA THR A 209 -0.84 -12.08 5.59
C THR A 209 -1.32 -12.61 4.26
N PHE A 210 -0.51 -13.43 3.63
CA PHE A 210 -0.87 -14.14 2.42
C PHE A 210 -2.12 -15.00 2.64
N LYS A 211 -3.08 -14.96 1.70
CA LYS A 211 -4.22 -15.87 1.67
C LYS A 211 -4.09 -16.86 0.51
N GLN A 212 -4.02 -16.34 -0.71
CA GLN A 212 -3.96 -17.18 -1.90
C GLN A 212 -3.26 -16.48 -3.06
N LYS A 213 -2.51 -17.25 -3.86
CA LYS A 213 -2.05 -16.87 -5.19
C LYS A 213 -3.01 -17.42 -6.22
N LEU A 214 -3.38 -16.60 -7.21
CA LEU A 214 -4.28 -17.04 -8.28
C LEU A 214 -3.55 -17.97 -9.25
N ASN A 215 -4.29 -18.95 -9.76
CA ASN A 215 -3.86 -19.80 -10.87
C ASN A 215 -3.72 -18.98 -12.15
N ALA A 216 -4.66 -18.06 -12.39
CA ALA A 216 -4.66 -17.15 -13.53
C ALA A 216 -4.83 -15.69 -13.07
N PRO A 217 -3.84 -14.81 -13.33
CA PRO A 217 -3.97 -13.40 -12.99
C PRO A 217 -5.16 -12.73 -13.67
N VAL A 218 -5.76 -11.75 -13.01
CA VAL A 218 -6.77 -10.86 -13.60
C VAL A 218 -6.07 -9.59 -14.05
N THR A 219 -5.84 -9.46 -15.35
CA THR A 219 -4.98 -8.42 -15.92
C THR A 219 -5.64 -7.04 -15.92
N LEU A 220 -4.82 -5.99 -15.92
CA LEU A 220 -5.30 -4.60 -16.09
C LEU A 220 -6.10 -4.42 -17.39
N LYS A 221 -5.76 -5.17 -18.44
CA LYS A 221 -6.49 -5.14 -19.71
C LYS A 221 -7.93 -5.59 -19.50
N GLU A 222 -8.13 -6.76 -18.90
CA GLU A 222 -9.47 -7.29 -18.59
C GLU A 222 -10.24 -6.36 -17.65
N LEU A 223 -9.59 -5.85 -16.59
CA LEU A 223 -10.21 -4.90 -15.66
C LEU A 223 -10.74 -3.65 -16.39
N LYS A 224 -9.99 -3.12 -17.37
CA LYS A 224 -10.40 -1.96 -18.16
C LYS A 224 -11.50 -2.28 -19.17
N GLU A 225 -11.48 -3.47 -19.76
CA GLU A 225 -12.54 -3.93 -20.67
C GLU A 225 -13.88 -4.01 -19.94
N TRP A 226 -13.89 -4.62 -18.75
CA TRP A 226 -15.06 -4.65 -17.86
C TRP A 226 -15.48 -3.27 -17.38
N GLN A 227 -14.53 -2.39 -17.02
CA GLN A 227 -14.86 -1.03 -16.59
C GLN A 227 -15.56 -0.21 -17.70
N ALA A 228 -15.21 -0.43 -18.96
CA ALA A 228 -15.74 0.35 -20.08
C ALA A 228 -17.23 0.08 -20.36
N GLU A 229 -17.77 -1.03 -19.86
CA GLU A 229 -19.17 -1.37 -19.98
C GLU A 229 -20.02 -0.60 -18.95
N LYS A 230 -21.04 0.11 -19.44
CA LYS A 230 -21.93 0.91 -18.60
C LYS A 230 -22.80 0.02 -17.71
N GLY A 231 -22.84 0.31 -16.42
CA GLY A 231 -23.56 -0.50 -15.43
C GLY A 231 -22.79 -1.73 -14.97
N HIS A 232 -21.56 -1.95 -15.46
CA HIS A 232 -20.74 -3.06 -15.02
C HIS A 232 -20.30 -2.87 -13.56
N PRO A 233 -20.19 -3.94 -12.73
CA PRO A 233 -19.75 -3.83 -11.33
C PRO A 233 -18.46 -3.02 -11.12
N LEU A 234 -17.54 -3.07 -12.10
CA LEU A 234 -16.25 -2.35 -12.06
C LEU A 234 -16.28 -0.92 -12.61
N GLU A 235 -17.42 -0.41 -13.10
CA GLU A 235 -17.54 0.93 -13.70
C GLU A 235 -16.96 2.03 -12.78
N ASN A 236 -17.15 1.87 -11.47
CA ASN A 236 -16.74 2.83 -10.45
C ASN A 236 -15.49 2.43 -9.64
N MET A 237 -14.79 1.36 -10.04
CA MET A 237 -13.66 0.84 -9.30
C MET A 237 -12.59 1.91 -9.08
N GLN A 238 -12.30 2.21 -7.82
CA GLN A 238 -11.46 3.34 -7.43
C GLN A 238 -10.05 3.22 -8.04
N MET A 239 -9.50 2.00 -8.07
CA MET A 239 -8.17 1.72 -8.62
C MET A 239 -8.01 2.16 -10.08
N LEU A 240 -9.07 1.99 -10.89
CA LEU A 240 -9.07 2.29 -12.32
C LEU A 240 -9.33 3.77 -12.59
N LYS A 241 -10.14 4.44 -11.75
CA LYS A 241 -10.41 5.89 -11.84
C LYS A 241 -9.25 6.73 -11.32
N LEU A 242 -8.62 6.31 -10.23
CA LEU A 242 -7.53 7.02 -9.55
C LEU A 242 -6.20 6.30 -9.78
N THR A 243 -5.65 6.45 -10.99
CA THR A 243 -4.49 5.68 -11.46
C THR A 243 -3.25 5.79 -10.56
N ARG A 244 -3.05 6.95 -9.91
CA ARG A 244 -1.92 7.20 -8.99
C ARG A 244 -2.16 6.75 -7.54
N MET A 245 -3.30 6.11 -7.26
CA MET A 245 -3.60 5.54 -5.94
C MET A 245 -3.04 4.11 -5.84
N SER A 246 -2.23 3.85 -4.81
CA SER A 246 -1.63 2.53 -4.54
C SER A 246 -2.45 1.67 -3.58
N VAL A 247 -3.30 2.29 -2.77
CA VAL A 247 -4.23 1.62 -1.85
C VAL A 247 -5.63 2.13 -2.14
N SER A 248 -6.52 1.26 -2.59
CA SER A 248 -7.87 1.63 -2.98
C SER A 248 -8.92 0.74 -2.32
N LYS A 249 -10.08 1.32 -2.02
CA LYS A 249 -11.27 0.58 -1.62
C LYS A 249 -11.82 -0.20 -2.81
N VAL A 250 -12.31 -1.40 -2.52
CA VAL A 250 -13.07 -2.26 -3.43
C VAL A 250 -14.48 -2.38 -2.86
N SER A 251 -15.48 -2.08 -3.66
CA SER A 251 -16.88 -2.27 -3.23
C SER A 251 -17.19 -3.76 -3.11
N GLU A 252 -18.19 -4.12 -2.32
CA GLU A 252 -18.61 -5.52 -2.19
C GLU A 252 -19.06 -6.11 -3.54
N GLY A 253 -19.74 -5.33 -4.38
CA GLY A 253 -20.12 -5.75 -5.73
C GLY A 253 -18.91 -5.96 -6.65
N GLU A 254 -17.87 -5.12 -6.55
CA GLU A 254 -16.61 -5.30 -7.28
C GLU A 254 -15.87 -6.56 -6.80
N TRP A 255 -15.82 -6.79 -5.48
CA TRP A 255 -15.19 -7.97 -4.89
C TRP A 255 -15.86 -9.26 -5.35
N ARG A 256 -17.19 -9.36 -5.18
CA ARG A 256 -17.97 -10.55 -5.57
C ARG A 256 -17.78 -10.87 -7.05
N PHE A 257 -17.89 -9.88 -7.92
CA PHE A 257 -17.67 -10.07 -9.35
C PHE A 257 -16.28 -10.63 -9.66
N LEU A 258 -15.22 -10.05 -9.08
CA LEU A 258 -13.86 -10.50 -9.30
C LEU A 258 -13.61 -11.89 -8.73
N VAL A 259 -14.15 -12.20 -7.55
CA VAL A 259 -14.08 -13.53 -6.94
C VAL A 259 -14.80 -14.56 -7.78
N ASP A 260 -15.99 -14.27 -8.31
CA ASP A 260 -16.72 -15.17 -9.20
C ASP A 260 -15.93 -15.45 -10.48
N GLU A 261 -15.27 -14.44 -11.03
CA GLU A 261 -14.42 -14.59 -12.20
C GLU A 261 -13.16 -15.42 -11.91
N MET A 262 -12.58 -15.29 -10.71
CA MET A 262 -11.49 -16.15 -10.24
C MET A 262 -11.98 -17.61 -10.06
N LYS A 263 -13.15 -17.82 -9.46
CA LYS A 263 -13.78 -19.14 -9.27
C LYS A 263 -13.99 -19.85 -10.63
N LYS A 264 -14.45 -19.13 -11.66
CA LYS A 264 -14.56 -19.67 -13.04
C LYS A 264 -13.22 -20.10 -13.64
N ARG A 265 -12.12 -19.48 -13.21
CA ARG A 265 -10.74 -19.82 -13.63
C ARG A 265 -10.12 -20.95 -12.79
N GLY A 266 -10.88 -21.52 -11.86
CA GLY A 266 -10.46 -22.65 -11.02
C GLY A 266 -9.81 -22.25 -9.70
N ASP A 267 -9.88 -20.98 -9.31
CA ASP A 267 -9.39 -20.51 -8.01
C ASP A 267 -10.43 -20.75 -6.90
N SER A 268 -9.99 -21.20 -5.72
CA SER A 268 -10.86 -21.40 -4.55
C SER A 268 -10.68 -20.27 -3.54
N VAL A 269 -11.11 -19.06 -3.90
CA VAL A 269 -10.94 -17.88 -3.04
C VAL A 269 -11.82 -17.98 -1.80
N GLU A 270 -11.19 -18.06 -0.63
CA GLU A 270 -11.87 -18.01 0.67
C GLU A 270 -12.37 -16.59 0.97
N GLU A 271 -13.65 -16.49 1.35
CA GLU A 271 -14.36 -15.22 1.60
C GLU A 271 -14.45 -14.84 3.08
#